data_AF-A0AAU2HZH9-F1
#
_entry.id   AF-A0AAU2HZH9-F1
#
_cell.length_a   1.000
_cell.length_b   1.000
_cell.length_c   1.000
_cell.angle_alpha   90.00
_cell.angle_beta   90.00
_cell.angle_gamma   90.00
#
_symmetry.space_group_name_H-M   'P 1'
#
loop_
_entity.id
_entity.type
_entity.pdbx_description
1 polymer ?
#
loop_
_entity_poly.entity_id
_entity_poly.type
_entity_poly.pdbx_seq_one_letter_code
_entity_poly.pdbx_strand_id
1 'polypeptide(L)' 'MDTNRTWFHTTSTGQPRSAQEIVDNLHKANAGNSLFLLNVGPDLSGRIPRNYVDRLKEIGSLQ' A
#
# COMPACT_ATOMS: atom_id res chain seq x y z
N MET A 1 -2.96 1.67 1.20
CA MET A 1 -2.51 0.83 0.07
C MET A 1 -3.59 0.67 -1.00
N ASP A 2 -4.83 0.41 -0.61
CA ASP A 2 -5.96 0.07 -1.48
C ASP A 2 -6.59 1.29 -2.20
N THR A 3 -7.10 1.11 -3.42
CA THR A 3 -7.87 2.09 -4.19
C THR A 3 -9.28 2.33 -3.64
N ASN A 4 -9.86 1.35 -2.95
CA ASN A 4 -11.17 1.40 -2.29
C ASN A 4 -11.16 2.30 -1.04
N ARG A 5 -9.99 2.80 -0.63
CA ARG A 5 -9.81 3.69 0.53
C ARG A 5 -10.30 3.10 1.86
N THR A 6 -10.17 1.78 2.02
CA THR A 6 -10.48 1.08 3.28
C THR A 6 -9.22 0.75 4.08
N TRP A 7 -9.38 0.63 5.39
CA TRP A 7 -8.33 0.13 6.29
C TRP A 7 -8.30 -1.41 6.34
N PHE A 8 -9.48 -2.03 6.29
CA PHE A 8 -9.64 -3.47 6.46
C PHE A 8 -9.94 -4.17 5.13
N HIS A 9 -9.79 -5.49 5.13
CA HIS A 9 -10.28 -6.33 4.05
C HIS A 9 -11.79 -6.14 3.86
N THR A 10 -12.18 -5.94 2.61
CA THR A 10 -13.57 -5.85 2.18
C THR A 10 -14.03 -7.16 1.56
N THR A 11 -15.31 -7.27 1.19
CA THR A 11 -15.88 -8.49 0.57
C THR A 11 -15.15 -8.97 -0.69
N SER A 12 -14.37 -8.11 -1.32
CA SER A 12 -13.37 -8.46 -2.34
C SER A 12 -12.02 -7.84 -2.01
N THR A 13 -10.95 -8.48 -2.47
CA THR A 13 -9.61 -7.90 -2.53
C THR A 13 -9.64 -6.76 -3.55
N GLY A 14 -9.42 -5.52 -3.09
CA GLY A 14 -9.30 -4.35 -3.95
C GLY A 14 -8.04 -4.37 -4.80
N GLN A 15 -7.75 -3.24 -5.45
CA GLN A 15 -6.50 -3.05 -6.18
C GLN A 15 -5.57 -2.12 -5.42
N PRO A 16 -4.25 -2.35 -5.46
CA PRO A 16 -3.30 -1.42 -4.89
C PRO A 16 -3.18 -0.14 -5.75
N ARG A 17 -3.03 1.02 -5.10
CA ARG A 17 -2.61 2.28 -5.74
C ARG A 17 -1.22 2.14 -6.36
N SER A 18 -0.96 2.81 -7.49
CA SER A 18 0.29 2.65 -8.26
C SER A 18 1.53 2.85 -7.39
N ALA A 19 2.63 2.17 -7.72
CA ALA A 19 3.87 2.27 -6.94
C ALA A 19 4.40 3.70 -6.92
N GLN A 20 4.36 4.38 -8.08
CA GLN A 20 4.77 5.79 -8.20
C GLN A 20 3.97 6.70 -7.28
N GLU A 21 2.63 6.57 -7.23
CA GLU A 21 1.80 7.41 -6.35
C GLU A 21 2.16 7.19 -4.87
N ILE A 22 2.48 5.95 -4.47
CA ILE A 22 2.88 5.63 -3.11
C ILE A 22 4.25 6.23 -2.77
N VAL A 23 5.22 6.11 -3.67
CA VAL A 23 6.57 6.69 -3.52
C VAL A 23 6.51 8.22 -3.46
N ASP A 24 5.70 8.86 -4.32
CA ASP A 24 5.52 10.31 -4.29
C ASP A 24 4.94 10.79 -2.95
N ASN A 25 3.99 10.05 -2.39
CA ASN A 25 3.43 10.36 -1.07
C ASN A 25 4.45 10.17 0.07
N LEU A 26 5.30 9.15 -0.02
CA LEU A 26 6.41 8.96 0.91
C LEU A 26 7.42 10.11 0.85
N HIS A 27 7.83 10.53 -0.36
CA HIS A 27 8.74 11.66 -0.55
C HIS A 27 8.14 12.96 0.02
N LYS A 28 6.85 13.21 -0.21
CA LYS A 28 6.14 14.36 0.37
C LYS A 28 6.14 14.33 1.89
N ALA A 29 5.89 13.18 2.51
CA ALA A 29 5.92 13.03 3.97
C ALA A 29 7.32 13.29 4.53
N ASN A 30 8.35 12.69 3.93
CA ASN A 30 9.74 12.87 4.35
C ASN A 30 10.20 14.34 4.20
N ALA A 31 9.82 15.01 3.11
CA ALA A 31 10.11 16.44 2.91
C ALA A 31 9.44 17.33 3.98
N GLY A 32 8.33 16.86 4.56
CA GLY A 32 7.63 17.50 5.68
C GLY A 32 8.06 16.99 7.06
N ASN A 33 9.22 16.34 7.20
CA ASN A 33 9.71 15.76 8.45
C ASN A 33 8.69 14.83 9.14
N SER A 34 7.91 14.10 8.35
CA SER A 34 6.83 13.21 8.82
C SER A 34 7.06 11.77 8.40
N LEU A 35 6.51 10.82 9.17
CA LEU A 35 6.53 9.40 8.81
C LEU A 35 5.35 9.04 7.91
N PHE A 36 5.57 8.13 6.97
CA PHE A 36 4.53 7.59 6.10
C PHE A 36 4.24 6.13 6.42
N LEU A 37 3.14 5.87 7.15
CA LEU A 37 2.70 4.53 7.51
C LEU A 37 1.70 4.00 6.48
N LEU A 38 2.11 2.99 5.70
CA LEU A 38 1.28 2.40 4.66
C LEU A 38 0.53 1.16 5.17
N ASN A 39 -0.79 1.28 5.33
CA ASN A 39 -1.65 0.18 5.77
C ASN A 39 -1.95 -0.87 4.69
N VAL A 40 -1.98 -2.15 5.07
CA VAL A 40 -2.40 -3.30 4.26
C VAL A 40 -3.34 -4.19 5.09
N GLY A 41 -4.57 -4.38 4.62
CA GLY A 41 -5.53 -5.31 5.24
C GLY A 41 -5.25 -6.75 4.83
N PRO A 42 -5.01 -7.70 5.76
CA PRO A 42 -4.89 -9.12 5.43
C PRO A 42 -6.25 -9.69 5.01
N ASP A 43 -6.26 -10.73 4.17
CA ASP A 43 -7.46 -11.49 3.82
C ASP A 43 -7.99 -12.33 5.00
N LEU A 44 -9.11 -13.02 4.77
CA LEU A 44 -9.76 -13.89 5.78
C LEU A 44 -8.87 -15.06 6.24
N SER A 45 -7.79 -15.38 5.52
CA SER A 45 -6.79 -16.38 5.93
C SER A 45 -5.66 -15.79 6.79
N GLY A 46 -5.71 -14.48 7.07
CA GLY A 46 -4.66 -13.76 7.78
C GLY A 46 -3.40 -13.55 6.93
N ARG A 47 -3.52 -13.62 5.61
CA ARG A 47 -2.40 -13.42 4.67
C ARG A 47 -2.51 -12.07 3.98
N ILE A 48 -1.37 -11.48 3.63
CA ILE A 48 -1.37 -10.32 2.75
C ILE A 48 -1.71 -10.80 1.33
N PRO A 49 -2.75 -10.24 0.68
CA PRO A 49 -3.10 -10.65 -0.67
C PRO A 49 -1.96 -10.43 -1.67
N ARG A 50 -1.83 -11.35 -2.62
CA ARG A 50 -0.63 -11.43 -3.48
C ARG A 50 -0.36 -10.15 -4.28
N ASN A 51 -1.40 -9.51 -4.80
CA ASN A 51 -1.30 -8.25 -5.53
C ASN A 51 -0.70 -7.11 -4.68
N TYR A 52 -1.00 -7.05 -3.38
CA TYR A 52 -0.35 -6.08 -2.48
C TYR A 52 1.11 -6.45 -2.21
N VAL A 53 1.44 -7.74 -2.06
CA VAL A 53 2.85 -8.19 -1.92
C VAL A 53 3.66 -7.78 -3.15
N ASP A 54 3.13 -8.01 -4.35
CA ASP A 54 3.83 -7.67 -5.59
C ASP A 54 4.00 -6.15 -5.73
N ARG A 55 2.98 -5.35 -5.36
CA ARG A 55 3.12 -3.89 -5.30
C ARG A 55 4.14 -3.42 -4.25
N LEU A 56 4.21 -4.05 -3.08
CA LEU A 56 5.22 -3.70 -2.06
C LEU A 56 6.64 -3.95 -2.56
N LYS A 57 6.86 -5.01 -3.35
CA LYS A 57 8.14 -5.26 -4.01
C LYS A 57 8.46 -4.21 -5.07
N GLU A 58 7.46 -3.84 -5.88
CA GLU A 58 7.59 -2.77 -6.88
C GLU A 58 8.01 -1.44 -6.22
N ILE A 59 7.34 -1.05 -5.13
CA ILE A 59 7.71 0.13 -4.33
C ILE A 59 9.17 0.03 -3.84
N GLY A 60 9.57 -1.13 -3.31
CA GLY A 60 10.94 -1.35 -2.83
C GLY A 60 12.01 -1.24 -3.92
N SER A 61 11.66 -1.44 -5.19
CA SER A 61 12.58 -1.23 -6.33
C SER A 61 12.68 0.21 -6.82
N LEU A 62 11.78 1.10 -6.37
CA LEU A 62 11.72 2.52 -6.72
C LEU A 62 12.26 3.43 -5.60
N GLN A 63 12.71 2.86 -4.48
CA GLN A 63 13.37 3.53 -3.37
C GLN A 63 14.89 3.39 -3.51
#